data_AF-B3EDS2-F1
#
_entry.id   AF-B3EDS2-F1
#
_cell.length_a   1.000
_cell.length_b   1.000
_cell.length_c   1.000
_cell.angle_alpha   90.00
_cell.angle_beta   90.00
_cell.angle_gamma   90.00
#
_symmetry.space_group_name_H-M   'P 1'
#
loop_
_entity.id
_entity.type
_entity.pdbx_description
1 polymer ?
#
loop_
_entity_poly.entity_id
_entity_poly.type
_entity_poly.pdbx_seq_one_letter_code
_entity_poly.pdbx_strand_id
1 'polypeptide(L)'
;MKKAIIAGLAGGMAMNIAMLLTFRTLGFGWDGRGILLTSSMQSEKLVAVWTKIEPLPLVVNTPLPIILGLMLFGIGHAFIYRSVAGAWPAGFMPRAMRMSGLIFFMTYLFWEFFTPFNQFGEPLQLIALELSFWALIAVAEGAVIAWLMERRAA
;
A
#
# COMPACT_ATOMS: atom_id res chain seq x y z
N MET A 1 1.43 -24.24 1.53
CA MET A 1 0.17 -23.47 1.65
C MET A 1 0.12 -22.69 2.96
N LYS A 2 0.11 -23.34 4.13
CA LYS A 2 0.09 -22.66 5.46
C LYS A 2 1.11 -21.52 5.59
N LYS A 3 2.37 -21.76 5.19
CA LYS A 3 3.45 -20.75 5.20
C LYS A 3 3.12 -19.49 4.38
N ALA A 4 2.54 -19.65 3.19
CA ALA A 4 2.16 -18.52 2.33
C ALA A 4 0.98 -17.74 2.93
N ILE A 5 0.01 -18.42 3.55
CA ILE A 5 -1.10 -17.75 4.25
C ILE A 5 -0.58 -16.92 5.41
N ILE A 6 0.31 -17.48 6.26
CA ILE A 6 0.90 -16.75 7.39
C ILE A 6 1.74 -15.57 6.90
N ALA A 7 2.60 -15.79 5.90
CA ALA A 7 3.40 -14.72 5.30
C ALA A 7 2.53 -13.61 4.72
N GLY A 8 1.43 -13.97 4.06
CA GLY A 8 0.50 -13.02 3.48
C GLY A 8 -0.34 -12.26 4.50
N LEU A 9 -0.81 -12.90 5.57
CA LEU A 9 -1.47 -12.21 6.69
C LEU A 9 -0.51 -11.23 7.37
N ALA A 10 0.74 -11.63 7.59
CA ALA A 10 1.76 -10.75 8.17
C ALA A 10 2.11 -9.60 7.20
N GLY A 11 2.22 -9.86 5.89
CA GLY A 11 2.44 -8.85 4.87
C GLY A 11 1.30 -7.84 4.78
N GLY A 12 0.05 -8.32 4.75
CA GLY A 12 -1.15 -7.47 4.77
C GLY A 12 -1.25 -6.63 6.05
N MET A 13 -0.85 -7.18 7.20
CA MET A 13 -0.77 -6.41 8.45
C MET A 13 0.31 -5.32 8.37
N ALA A 14 1.49 -5.65 7.84
CA ALA A 14 2.56 -4.68 7.63
C ALA A 14 2.14 -3.56 6.67
N MET A 15 1.42 -3.90 5.60
CA MET A 15 0.83 -2.93 4.67
C MET A 15 -0.14 -1.99 5.40
N ASN A 16 -1.09 -2.53 6.17
CA ASN A 16 -2.04 -1.72 6.95
C ASN A 16 -1.34 -0.78 7.95
N ILE A 17 -0.35 -1.29 8.69
CA ILE A 17 0.42 -0.48 9.64
C ILE A 17 1.20 0.61 8.91
N ALA A 18 1.85 0.28 7.79
CA ALA A 18 2.57 1.27 6.99
C ALA A 18 1.63 2.36 6.46
N MET A 19 0.46 1.99 5.94
CA MET A 19 -0.59 2.93 5.51
C MET A 19 -1.09 3.81 6.66
N LEU A 20 -1.22 3.26 7.86
CA LEU A 20 -1.61 4.00 9.04
C LEU A 20 -0.56 5.06 9.40
N LEU A 21 0.71 4.69 9.37
CA LEU A 21 1.82 5.58 9.70
C LEU A 21 2.08 6.65 8.62
N THR A 22 1.86 6.33 7.35
CA THR A 22 2.05 7.28 6.24
C THR A 22 0.76 8.04 5.95
N PHE A 23 -0.17 7.44 5.20
CA PHE A 23 -1.37 8.11 4.72
C PHE A 23 -2.28 8.56 5.85
N ARG A 24 -2.59 7.72 6.84
CA ARG A 24 -3.54 8.12 7.88
C ARG A 24 -2.97 9.18 8.82
N THR A 25 -1.71 9.01 9.26
CA THR A 25 -1.11 9.89 10.26
C THR A 25 -0.54 11.18 9.65
N LEU A 26 0.23 11.08 8.56
CA LEU A 26 0.90 12.23 7.93
C LEU A 26 0.08 12.81 6.77
N GLY A 27 -0.39 11.95 5.88
CA GLY A 27 -1.02 12.35 4.62
C GLY A 27 -2.38 13.03 4.82
N PHE A 28 -3.36 12.30 5.30
CA PHE A 28 -4.73 12.77 5.54
C PHE A 28 -4.93 13.33 6.96
N GLY A 29 -4.13 12.87 7.94
CA GLY A 29 -4.23 13.28 9.35
C GLY A 29 -5.48 12.74 10.05
N TRP A 30 -5.42 12.55 11.36
CA TRP A 30 -6.51 11.93 12.13
C TRP A 30 -7.83 12.73 12.11
N ASP A 31 -7.69 14.05 12.07
CA ASP A 31 -8.73 15.06 12.04
C ASP A 31 -8.95 15.67 10.64
N GLY A 32 -8.36 15.08 9.59
CA GLY A 32 -8.45 15.57 8.22
C GLY A 32 -7.52 16.76 7.92
N ARG A 33 -6.55 17.04 8.79
CA ARG A 33 -5.60 18.16 8.64
C ARG A 33 -4.22 17.76 8.13
N GLY A 34 -4.09 16.57 7.57
CA GLY A 34 -2.81 16.10 7.03
C GLY A 34 -2.35 16.89 5.80
N ILE A 35 -1.08 16.72 5.44
CA ILE A 35 -0.41 17.49 4.38
C ILE A 35 -1.04 17.29 2.99
N LEU A 36 -1.59 16.10 2.72
CA LEU A 36 -2.25 15.79 1.46
C LEU A 36 -3.64 16.43 1.37
N LEU A 37 -4.34 16.72 2.48
CA LEU A 37 -5.66 17.38 2.41
C LEU A 37 -5.59 18.90 2.53
N THR A 38 -4.59 19.42 3.25
CA THR A 38 -4.51 20.85 3.61
C THR A 38 -3.58 21.66 2.71
N SER A 39 -2.81 20.99 1.86
CA SER A 39 -1.96 21.68 0.88
C SER A 39 -2.79 22.60 -0.01
N SER A 40 -2.36 23.85 -0.17
CA SER A 40 -2.97 24.81 -1.09
C SER A 40 -2.86 24.41 -2.55
N MET A 41 -1.99 23.45 -2.87
CA MET A 41 -1.83 22.89 -4.22
C MET A 41 -2.80 21.73 -4.49
N GLN A 42 -3.49 21.23 -3.47
CA GLN A 42 -4.30 20.03 -3.59
C GLN A 42 -5.50 20.25 -4.53
N SER A 43 -5.83 19.22 -5.31
CA SER A 43 -7.03 19.13 -6.11
C SER A 43 -8.28 19.29 -5.25
N GLU A 44 -9.07 20.33 -5.54
CA GLU A 44 -10.36 20.55 -4.90
C GLU A 44 -11.30 19.35 -5.06
N LYS A 45 -11.19 18.63 -6.19
CA LYS A 45 -11.99 17.43 -6.47
C LYS A 45 -11.61 16.30 -5.53
N LEU A 46 -10.31 16.08 -5.31
CA LEU A 46 -9.86 15.07 -4.34
C LEU A 46 -10.34 15.44 -2.94
N VAL A 47 -10.12 16.67 -2.50
CA VAL A 47 -10.59 17.13 -1.18
C VAL A 47 -12.11 16.93 -1.03
N ALA A 48 -12.89 17.28 -2.05
CA ALA A 48 -14.34 17.11 -2.03
C ALA A 48 -14.75 15.64 -1.90
N VAL A 49 -14.14 14.72 -2.66
CA VAL A 49 -14.43 13.28 -2.57
C VAL A 49 -14.10 12.72 -1.19
N TRP A 50 -13.00 13.16 -0.59
CA TRP A 50 -12.54 12.64 0.70
C TRP A 50 -13.26 13.26 1.91
N THR A 51 -13.90 14.43 1.77
CA THR A 51 -14.40 15.20 2.93
C THR A 51 -15.82 15.76 2.80
N LYS A 52 -16.42 15.79 1.60
CA LYS A 52 -17.69 16.50 1.35
C LYS A 52 -18.74 15.66 0.63
N ILE A 53 -18.34 14.85 -0.36
CA ILE A 53 -19.27 14.11 -1.22
C ILE A 53 -19.68 12.81 -0.52
N GLU A 54 -20.96 12.72 -0.17
CA GLU A 54 -21.52 11.52 0.47
C GLU A 54 -21.97 10.46 -0.58
N PRO A 55 -21.82 9.16 -0.30
CA PRO A 55 -21.18 8.61 0.91
C PRO A 55 -19.65 8.80 0.87
N LEU A 56 -19.08 9.19 2.01
CA LEU A 56 -17.61 9.26 2.13
C LEU A 56 -16.96 7.90 1.83
N PRO A 57 -15.69 7.89 1.36
CA PRO A 57 -14.96 6.67 1.10
C PRO A 57 -14.97 5.72 2.30
N LEU A 58 -15.11 4.41 2.04
CA LEU A 58 -15.18 3.40 3.10
C LEU A 58 -13.97 3.45 4.03
N VAL A 59 -12.78 3.71 3.50
CA VAL A 59 -11.55 3.84 4.30
C VAL A 59 -11.64 4.97 5.37
N VAL A 60 -12.53 5.95 5.18
CA VAL A 60 -12.81 7.03 6.13
C VAL A 60 -13.93 6.63 7.08
N ASN A 61 -15.10 6.25 6.55
CA ASN A 61 -16.33 6.10 7.33
C ASN A 61 -16.51 4.69 7.94
N THR A 62 -16.01 3.66 7.29
CA THR A 62 -16.15 2.26 7.74
C THR A 62 -14.90 1.49 7.31
N PRO A 63 -13.76 1.65 7.99
CA PRO A 63 -12.45 1.18 7.49
C PRO A 63 -12.26 -0.33 7.53
N LEU A 64 -13.02 -1.06 8.35
CA LEU A 64 -12.82 -2.49 8.58
C LEU A 64 -12.86 -3.35 7.31
N PRO A 65 -13.81 -3.19 6.36
CA PRO A 65 -13.79 -3.89 5.08
C PRO A 65 -12.53 -3.64 4.27
N ILE A 66 -11.98 -2.41 4.29
CA ILE A 66 -10.74 -2.08 3.58
C ILE A 66 -9.55 -2.78 4.24
N ILE A 67 -9.45 -2.73 5.57
CA ILE A 67 -8.40 -3.44 6.31
C ILE A 67 -8.42 -4.93 6.00
N LEU A 68 -9.60 -5.57 6.03
CA LEU A 68 -9.76 -6.98 5.70
C LEU A 68 -9.42 -7.29 4.23
N GLY A 69 -9.83 -6.42 3.30
CA GLY A 69 -9.46 -6.52 1.89
C GLY A 69 -7.94 -6.50 1.70
N LEU A 70 -7.26 -5.57 2.37
CA LEU A 70 -5.80 -5.47 2.35
C LEU A 70 -5.11 -6.71 2.94
N MET A 71 -5.69 -7.34 3.98
CA MET A 71 -5.21 -8.63 4.48
C MET A 71 -5.33 -9.74 3.42
N LEU A 72 -6.41 -9.77 2.65
CA LEU A 72 -6.60 -10.72 1.56
C LEU A 72 -5.63 -10.47 0.40
N PHE A 73 -5.36 -9.19 0.06
CA PHE A 73 -4.33 -8.84 -0.92
C PHE A 73 -2.95 -9.34 -0.48
N GLY A 74 -2.59 -9.17 0.79
CA GLY A 74 -1.33 -9.71 1.33
C GLY A 74 -1.21 -11.23 1.15
N ILE A 75 -2.30 -11.98 1.34
CA ILE A 75 -2.35 -13.42 1.03
C ILE A 75 -2.09 -13.66 -0.46
N GLY A 76 -2.79 -12.94 -1.34
CA GLY A 76 -2.58 -13.03 -2.79
C GLY A 76 -1.13 -12.75 -3.20
N HIS A 77 -0.53 -11.68 -2.67
CA HIS A 77 0.86 -11.32 -2.87
C HIS A 77 1.83 -12.41 -2.40
N ALA A 78 1.58 -13.06 -1.27
CA ALA A 78 2.41 -14.17 -0.80
C ALA A 78 2.32 -15.42 -1.71
N PHE A 79 1.15 -15.68 -2.32
CA PHE A 79 1.02 -16.73 -3.34
C PHE A 79 1.72 -16.37 -4.65
N ILE A 80 1.67 -15.10 -5.08
CA ILE A 80 2.47 -14.60 -6.21
C ILE A 80 3.95 -14.83 -5.91
N TYR A 81 4.45 -14.35 -4.76
CA TYR A 81 5.82 -14.56 -4.31
C TYR A 81 6.23 -16.03 -4.41
N ARG A 82 5.43 -16.94 -3.82
CA ARG A 82 5.70 -18.38 -3.85
C ARG A 82 5.85 -18.92 -5.28
N SER A 83 5.10 -18.38 -6.22
CA SER A 83 5.02 -18.88 -7.60
C SER A 83 6.19 -18.37 -8.45
N VAL A 84 6.69 -17.16 -8.18
CA VAL A 84 7.72 -16.52 -9.02
C VAL A 84 9.10 -16.46 -8.37
N ALA A 85 9.21 -16.64 -7.04
CA ALA A 85 10.48 -16.50 -6.33
C ALA A 85 11.58 -17.48 -6.78
N GLY A 86 11.19 -18.63 -7.35
CA GLY A 86 12.15 -19.58 -7.93
C GLY A 86 12.95 -19.01 -9.10
N ALA A 87 12.39 -18.03 -9.83
CA ALA A 87 13.07 -17.34 -10.93
C ALA A 87 13.94 -16.15 -10.46
N TRP A 88 13.93 -15.83 -9.18
CA TRP A 88 14.70 -14.73 -8.61
C TRP A 88 15.95 -15.26 -7.88
N PRO A 89 17.10 -14.54 -7.97
CA PRO A 89 18.24 -14.72 -7.10
C PRO A 89 17.84 -15.03 -5.65
N ALA A 90 18.42 -16.09 -5.12
CA ALA A 90 18.14 -16.57 -3.78
C ALA A 90 18.58 -15.56 -2.72
N GLY A 91 17.97 -15.66 -1.54
CA GLY A 91 18.24 -14.80 -0.40
C GLY A 91 17.13 -13.79 -0.15
N PHE A 92 17.08 -13.32 1.10
CA PHE A 92 16.07 -12.39 1.57
C PHE A 92 16.08 -11.08 0.78
N MET A 93 17.21 -10.37 0.73
CA MET A 93 17.27 -9.02 0.17
C MET A 93 16.89 -8.96 -1.32
N PRO A 94 17.44 -9.81 -2.22
CA PRO A 94 17.09 -9.77 -3.63
C PRO A 94 15.62 -10.10 -3.92
N ARG A 95 14.99 -10.95 -3.10
CA ARG A 95 13.59 -11.34 -3.27
C ARG A 95 12.63 -10.33 -2.64
N ALA A 96 13.00 -9.74 -1.49
CA ALA A 96 12.27 -8.62 -0.89
C ALA A 96 12.19 -7.45 -1.87
N MET A 97 13.33 -7.00 -2.40
CA MET A 97 13.36 -5.87 -3.34
C MET A 97 12.56 -6.12 -4.62
N ARG A 98 12.61 -7.34 -5.18
CA ARG A 98 11.80 -7.69 -6.36
C ARG A 98 10.30 -7.73 -6.04
N MET A 99 9.93 -8.28 -4.90
CA MET A 99 8.53 -8.32 -4.48
C MET A 99 8.00 -6.90 -4.22
N SER A 100 8.75 -6.07 -3.50
CA SER A 100 8.39 -4.68 -3.25
C SER A 100 8.28 -3.89 -4.55
N GLY A 101 9.22 -4.08 -5.48
CA GLY A 101 9.16 -3.45 -6.80
C GLY A 101 7.93 -3.88 -7.60
N LEU A 102 7.57 -5.16 -7.57
CA LEU A 102 6.38 -5.69 -8.23
C LEU A 102 5.10 -5.09 -7.63
N ILE A 103 4.97 -5.09 -6.30
CA ILE A 103 3.82 -4.49 -5.60
C ILE A 103 3.72 -3.00 -5.93
N PHE A 104 4.83 -2.27 -5.80
CA PHE A 104 4.88 -0.84 -6.06
C PHE A 104 4.44 -0.51 -7.49
N PHE A 105 5.04 -1.17 -8.48
CA PHE A 105 4.80 -0.84 -9.88
C PHE A 105 3.40 -1.27 -10.34
N MET A 106 2.96 -2.48 -9.98
CA MET A 106 1.70 -3.04 -10.49
C MET A 106 0.47 -2.56 -9.73
N THR A 107 0.61 -2.25 -8.44
CA THR A 107 -0.53 -1.84 -7.61
C THR A 107 -0.56 -0.33 -7.44
N TYR A 108 0.49 0.23 -6.85
CA TYR A 108 0.45 1.61 -6.39
C TYR A 108 0.71 2.61 -7.50
N LEU A 109 1.76 2.43 -8.30
CA LEU A 109 2.06 3.32 -9.42
C LEU A 109 0.95 3.30 -10.47
N PHE A 110 0.38 2.12 -10.74
CA PHE A 110 -0.79 1.99 -11.60
C PHE A 110 -1.99 2.78 -11.05
N TRP A 111 -2.32 2.60 -9.76
CA TRP A 111 -3.42 3.32 -9.13
C TRP A 111 -3.20 4.84 -9.13
N GLU A 112 -1.99 5.27 -8.78
CA GLU A 112 -1.57 6.67 -8.71
C GLU A 112 -1.76 7.37 -10.06
N PHE A 113 -1.36 6.69 -11.14
CA PHE A 113 -1.47 7.20 -12.50
C PHE A 113 -2.93 7.34 -12.95
N PHE A 114 -3.77 6.35 -12.66
CA PHE A 114 -5.17 6.37 -13.09
C PHE A 114 -6.06 7.28 -12.23
N THR A 115 -5.78 7.37 -10.93
CA THR A 115 -6.69 7.97 -9.95
C THR A 115 -6.23 9.38 -9.52
N PRO A 116 -5.23 9.58 -8.63
CA PRO A 116 -4.70 10.91 -8.32
C PRO A 116 -4.35 11.75 -9.54
N PHE A 117 -3.50 11.23 -10.43
CA PHE A 117 -3.02 11.99 -11.57
C PHE A 117 -4.12 12.24 -12.60
N ASN A 118 -4.68 11.18 -13.18
CA ASN A 118 -5.62 11.31 -14.28
C ASN A 118 -7.04 11.74 -13.83
N GLN A 119 -7.62 11.07 -12.83
CA GLN A 119 -9.02 11.30 -12.46
C GLN A 119 -9.19 12.52 -11.55
N PHE A 120 -8.26 12.77 -10.63
CA PHE A 120 -8.34 13.89 -9.69
C PHE A 120 -7.53 15.12 -10.11
N GLY A 121 -6.59 14.98 -11.05
CA GLY A 121 -5.77 16.10 -11.51
C GLY A 121 -4.85 16.62 -10.41
N GLU A 122 -4.33 15.73 -9.57
CA GLU A 122 -3.37 16.11 -8.54
C GLU A 122 -2.09 16.71 -9.13
N PRO A 123 -1.48 17.68 -8.43
CA PRO A 123 -0.18 18.21 -8.80
C PRO A 123 0.92 17.14 -8.62
N LEU A 124 1.90 17.12 -9.53
CA LEU A 124 2.98 16.13 -9.54
C LEU A 124 3.80 16.09 -8.23
N GLN A 125 3.88 17.20 -7.51
CA GLN A 125 4.59 17.28 -6.24
C GLN A 125 3.90 16.48 -5.13
N LEU A 126 2.56 16.49 -5.10
CA LEU A 126 1.81 15.70 -4.12
C LEU A 126 1.82 14.22 -4.52
N ILE A 127 1.64 13.91 -5.80
CA ILE A 127 1.83 12.56 -6.33
C ILE A 127 3.21 11.99 -5.98
N ALA A 128 4.28 12.78 -6.11
CA ALA A 128 5.62 12.33 -5.74
C ALA A 128 5.73 12.00 -4.24
N LEU A 129 5.05 12.75 -3.38
CA LEU A 129 4.95 12.46 -1.96
C LEU A 129 4.13 11.18 -1.70
N GLU A 130 2.97 11.03 -2.33
CA GLU A 130 2.14 9.82 -2.23
C GLU A 130 2.90 8.57 -2.70
N LEU A 131 3.62 8.65 -3.81
CA LEU A 131 4.49 7.57 -4.30
C LEU A 131 5.59 7.21 -3.31
N SER A 132 6.12 8.17 -2.55
CA SER A 132 7.09 7.87 -1.48
C SER A 132 6.45 7.04 -0.35
N PHE A 133 5.20 7.34 0.00
CA PHE A 133 4.44 6.57 0.99
C PHE A 133 4.14 5.17 0.46
N TRP A 134 3.71 5.05 -0.80
CA TRP A 134 3.48 3.77 -1.45
C TRP A 134 4.73 2.91 -1.56
N ALA A 135 5.89 3.52 -1.84
CA ALA A 135 7.18 2.81 -1.86
C ALA A 135 7.50 2.21 -0.48
N LEU A 136 7.30 2.98 0.61
CA LEU A 136 7.51 2.49 1.98
C LEU A 136 6.56 1.33 2.31
N ILE A 137 5.29 1.43 1.92
CA ILE A 137 4.28 0.39 2.13
C ILE A 137 4.66 -0.89 1.36
N ALA A 138 5.04 -0.77 0.09
CA ALA A 138 5.47 -1.89 -0.74
C ALA A 138 6.75 -2.57 -0.20
N VAL A 139 7.70 -1.77 0.31
CA VAL A 139 8.90 -2.28 0.98
C VAL A 139 8.54 -3.05 2.24
N ALA A 140 7.69 -2.48 3.10
CA ALA A 140 7.26 -3.13 4.34
C ALA A 140 6.57 -4.48 4.07
N GLU A 141 5.60 -4.50 3.17
CA GLU A 141 4.87 -5.71 2.81
C GLU A 141 5.80 -6.75 2.15
N GLY A 142 6.52 -6.36 1.10
CA GLY A 142 7.40 -7.24 0.34
C GLY A 142 8.52 -7.84 1.21
N ALA A 143 9.08 -7.05 2.14
CA ALA A 143 10.08 -7.53 3.09
C ALA A 143 9.50 -8.53 4.08
N VAL A 144 8.32 -8.28 4.66
CA VAL A 144 7.71 -9.22 5.62
C VAL A 144 7.35 -10.55 4.95
N ILE A 145 6.79 -10.50 3.73
CA ILE A 145 6.50 -11.70 2.95
C ILE A 145 7.79 -12.47 2.66
N ALA A 146 8.81 -11.81 2.10
CA ALA A 146 10.07 -12.45 1.77
C ALA A 146 10.74 -13.06 3.01
N TRP A 147 10.80 -12.32 4.11
CA TRP A 147 11.40 -12.78 5.37
C TRP A 147 10.78 -14.09 5.86
N LEU A 148 9.45 -14.14 5.94
CA LEU A 148 8.74 -15.32 6.41
C LEU A 148 8.82 -16.47 5.41
N MET A 149 8.83 -16.17 4.11
CA MET A 149 8.94 -17.18 3.05
C MET A 149 10.35 -17.79 2.93
N GLU A 150 11.41 -17.06 3.25
CA GLU A 150 12.79 -17.55 3.24
C GLU A 150 13.20 -18.27 4.53
N ARG A 151 12.58 -17.96 5.68
CA ARG A 151 12.84 -18.66 6.94
C ARG A 151 12.58 -20.16 6.80
N ARG A 152 13.56 -21.01 7.08
CA ARG A 152 13.33 -22.45 7.21
C ARG A 152 12.43 -22.69 8.43
N ALA A 153 11.49 -23.63 8.33
CA ALA A 153 10.76 -24.09 9.51
C ALA A 153 11.79 -24.69 10.47
N ALA A 154 11.84 -24.17 11.70
CA ALA A 154 12.64 -24.76 12.77
C ALA A 154 12.06 -26.13 13.14
#